data_AF-A0A1B6CXH3-F1
#
_entry.id   AF-A0A1B6CXH3-F1
#
_cell.length_a   1.000
_cell.length_b   1.000
_cell.length_c   1.000
_cell.angle_alpha   90.00
_cell.angle_beta   90.00
_cell.angle_gamma   90.00
#
_symmetry.space_group_name_H-M   'P 1'
#
loop_
_entity.id
_entity.type
_entity.pdbx_description
1 polymer ?
#
loop_
_entity_poly.entity_id
_entity_poly.type
_entity_poly.pdbx_seq_one_letter_code
_entity_poly.pdbx_strand_id
1 'polypeptide(L)'
;NTQLNNFKVLANIKDKLIENEALLCKCDKGNSTVIMYKADYTEKVNDFLNNSEITMVDKDPTNKFQRKIRNLINTSKVLFNDEEIKYLKVMNPTAPPLRGLPKVHKPNIPI
;
A
#
# COMPACT_ATOMS: atom_id res chain seq x y z
N ASN A 1 30.25 -8.77 -19.31
CA ASN A 1 30.58 -9.64 -18.15
C ASN A 1 30.09 -9.11 -16.81
N THR A 2 30.39 -7.86 -16.41
CA THR A 2 29.99 -7.33 -15.09
C THR A 2 28.48 -7.26 -14.86
N GLN A 3 27.70 -6.79 -15.85
CA GLN A 3 26.23 -6.74 -15.73
C GLN A 3 25.61 -8.14 -15.59
N LEU A 4 26.10 -9.12 -16.37
CA LEU A 4 25.61 -10.50 -16.32
C LEU A 4 25.88 -11.16 -14.95
N ASN A 5 27.02 -10.86 -14.33
CA ASN A 5 27.33 -11.29 -12.97
C ASN A 5 26.41 -10.64 -11.93
N ASN A 6 26.08 -9.35 -12.09
CA ASN A 6 25.15 -8.66 -11.19
C ASN A 6 23.74 -9.28 -11.22
N PHE A 7 23.24 -9.67 -12.39
CA PHE A 7 21.95 -10.37 -12.49
C PHE A 7 21.95 -11.72 -11.77
N LYS A 8 23.04 -12.49 -11.87
CA LYS A 8 23.19 -13.76 -11.15
C LYS A 8 23.22 -13.55 -9.63
N VAL A 9 23.93 -12.52 -9.16
CA VAL A 9 23.97 -12.18 -7.72
C VAL A 9 22.59 -11.78 -7.22
N LEU A 10 21.84 -10.97 -7.96
CA LEU A 10 20.48 -10.57 -7.59
C LEU A 10 19.51 -11.76 -7.54
N ALA A 11 19.62 -12.69 -8.50
CA ALA A 11 18.84 -13.92 -8.49
C ALA A 11 19.13 -14.74 -7.22
N ASN A 12 20.40 -14.97 -6.91
CA ASN A 12 20.79 -15.71 -5.71
C ASN A 12 20.32 -15.03 -4.41
N ILE A 13 20.36 -13.70 -4.33
CA ILE A 13 19.83 -12.96 -3.17
C ILE A 13 18.33 -13.18 -3.06
N LYS A 14 17.60 -13.06 -4.17
CA LYS A 14 16.15 -13.29 -4.21
C LYS A 14 15.81 -14.71 -3.76
N ASP A 15 16.53 -15.72 -4.26
CA ASP A 15 16.29 -17.13 -3.92
C ASP A 15 16.51 -17.37 -2.43
N LYS A 16 17.62 -16.86 -1.87
CA LYS A 16 17.87 -16.92 -0.42
C LYS A 16 16.79 -16.23 0.41
N LEU A 17 16.27 -15.09 -0.04
CA LEU A 17 15.19 -14.41 0.67
C LEU A 17 13.91 -15.26 0.68
N ILE A 18 13.57 -15.88 -0.46
CA ILE A 18 12.40 -16.76 -0.57
C ILE A 18 12.56 -18.00 0.31
N GLU A 19 13.72 -18.66 0.27
CA GLU A 19 14.03 -19.86 1.07
C GLU A 19 13.94 -19.61 2.58
N ASN A 20 14.31 -18.41 3.02
CA ASN A 20 14.31 -18.02 4.44
C ASN A 20 13.04 -17.27 4.86
N GLU A 21 11.99 -17.27 4.04
CA GLU A 21 10.74 -16.54 4.28
C GLU A 21 10.96 -15.07 4.65
N ALA A 22 11.95 -14.43 4.04
CA ALA A 22 12.29 -13.04 4.20
C ALA A 22 11.76 -12.21 3.03
N LEU A 23 11.43 -10.96 3.30
CA LEU A 23 10.88 -10.03 2.33
C LEU A 23 11.65 -8.72 2.32
N LEU A 24 11.58 -8.06 1.16
CA LEU A 24 12.19 -6.78 0.91
C LEU A 24 11.12 -5.68 0.99
N CYS A 25 11.21 -4.80 1.98
CA CYS A 25 10.24 -3.74 2.23
C CYS A 25 10.84 -2.36 2.00
N LYS A 26 10.08 -1.46 1.36
CA LYS A 26 10.40 -0.03 1.36
C LYS A 26 10.10 0.56 2.74
N CYS A 27 10.96 1.45 3.20
CA CYS A 27 10.74 2.21 4.43
C CYS A 27 9.86 3.42 4.17
N ASP A 28 9.14 3.86 5.21
CA ASP A 28 8.32 5.07 5.19
C ASP A 28 9.16 6.35 4.94
N LYS A 29 10.39 6.39 5.47
CA LYS A 29 11.31 7.53 5.36
C LYS A 29 12.73 7.11 5.01
N GLY A 30 13.46 7.97 4.30
CA GLY A 30 14.90 7.82 4.05
C GLY A 30 15.28 7.07 2.78
N ASN A 31 14.34 6.91 1.83
CA ASN A 31 14.55 6.21 0.54
C ASN A 31 15.33 4.88 0.69
N SER A 32 14.99 4.15 1.74
CA SER A 32 15.71 2.96 2.19
C SER A 32 14.84 1.72 2.07
N THR A 33 15.50 0.58 2.00
CA THR A 33 14.87 -0.73 1.90
C THR A 33 15.39 -1.61 3.02
N VAL A 34 14.50 -2.35 3.67
CA VAL A 34 14.84 -3.30 4.73
C VAL A 34 14.54 -4.71 4.29
N ILE A 35 15.36 -5.64 4.77
CA ILE A 35 15.07 -7.07 4.74
C ILE A 35 14.49 -7.43 6.10
N MET A 36 13.36 -8.11 6.12
CA MET A 36 12.72 -8.57 7.35
C MET A 36 12.07 -9.93 7.13
N TYR A 37 11.95 -10.73 8.18
CA TYR A 37 11.20 -11.97 8.09
C TYR A 37 9.71 -11.69 7.89
N LYS A 38 9.06 -12.55 7.13
CA LYS A 38 7.62 -12.44 6.84
C LYS A 38 6.77 -12.58 8.10
N ALA A 39 7.21 -13.38 9.06
CA ALA A 39 6.58 -13.51 10.37
C ALA A 39 6.57 -12.16 11.11
N ASP A 40 7.75 -11.54 11.30
CA ASP A 40 7.90 -10.24 11.96
C ASP A 40 7.08 -9.13 11.28
N TYR A 41 7.06 -9.13 9.94
CA TYR A 41 6.24 -8.18 9.18
C TYR A 41 4.76 -8.36 9.48
N THR A 42 4.28 -9.60 9.47
CA THR A 42 2.87 -9.94 9.71
C THR A 42 2.47 -9.58 11.14
N GLU A 43 3.31 -9.88 12.12
CA GLU A 43 3.12 -9.50 13.52
C GLU A 43 3.00 -7.98 13.65
N LYS A 44 3.94 -7.22 13.10
CA LYS A 44 3.91 -5.75 13.18
C LYS A 44 2.68 -5.14 12.50
N VAL A 45 2.22 -5.72 11.39
CA VAL A 45 0.98 -5.30 10.73
C VAL A 45 -0.22 -5.59 11.63
N ASN A 46 -0.29 -6.77 12.23
CA ASN A 46 -1.37 -7.12 13.16
C ASN A 46 -1.36 -6.23 14.41
N ASP A 47 -0.19 -5.93 14.96
CA ASP A 47 -0.04 -4.98 16.06
C ASP A 47 -0.56 -3.60 15.69
N PHE A 48 -0.24 -3.12 14.48
CA PHE A 48 -0.78 -1.86 13.98
C PHE A 48 -2.31 -1.93 13.88
N LEU A 49 -2.87 -3.01 13.35
CA LEU A 49 -4.32 -3.17 13.21
C LEU A 49 -5.04 -3.24 14.56
N ASN A 50 -4.46 -3.93 15.54
CA ASN A 50 -5.06 -4.13 16.87
C ASN A 50 -4.95 -2.89 17.76
N ASN A 51 -3.91 -2.08 17.60
CA ASN A 51 -3.68 -0.87 18.41
C ASN A 51 -4.19 0.42 17.75
N SER A 52 -4.71 0.34 16.53
CA SER A 52 -5.31 1.49 15.83
C SER A 52 -6.83 1.50 15.99
N GLU A 53 -7.44 2.67 15.87
CA GLU A 53 -8.91 2.83 15.88
C GLU A 53 -9.54 2.36 14.55
N ILE A 54 -9.35 1.09 14.20
CA ILE A 54 -9.85 0.47 12.97
C ILE A 54 -11.11 -0.34 13.29
N THR A 55 -12.13 -0.15 12.47
CA THR A 55 -13.40 -0.91 12.59
C THR A 55 -13.50 -1.92 11.46
N MET A 56 -13.82 -3.17 11.82
CA MET A 56 -14.12 -4.21 10.85
C MET A 56 -15.42 -3.89 10.10
N VAL A 57 -15.42 -4.12 8.79
CA VAL A 57 -16.59 -3.90 7.93
C VAL A 57 -16.97 -5.19 7.22
N ASP A 58 -18.26 -5.50 7.17
CA ASP A 58 -18.77 -6.76 6.58
C ASP A 58 -18.65 -6.80 5.05
N LYS A 59 -18.54 -5.63 4.41
CA LYS A 59 -18.50 -5.49 2.96
C LYS A 59 -17.65 -4.30 2.54
N ASP A 60 -16.94 -4.47 1.42
CA ASP A 60 -16.20 -3.38 0.78
C ASP A 60 -17.12 -2.16 0.50
N PRO A 61 -16.86 -1.01 1.13
CA PRO A 61 -17.67 0.19 0.96
C PRO A 61 -17.32 1.00 -0.28
N THR A 62 -16.34 0.58 -1.10
CA THR A 62 -15.83 1.33 -2.27
C THR A 62 -16.96 1.77 -3.20
N ASN A 63 -17.86 0.86 -3.58
CA ASN A 63 -19.00 1.19 -4.45
C ASN A 63 -20.00 2.16 -3.80
N LYS A 64 -20.18 2.07 -2.47
CA LYS A 64 -21.04 2.99 -1.71
C LYS A 64 -20.45 4.41 -1.74
N PHE A 65 -19.15 4.55 -1.48
CA PHE A 65 -18.49 5.86 -1.54
C PHE A 65 -18.41 6.40 -2.97
N GLN A 66 -18.11 5.56 -3.96
CA GLN A 66 -18.10 5.98 -5.36
C GLN A 66 -19.45 6.58 -5.80
N ARG A 67 -20.56 5.93 -5.45
CA ARG A 67 -21.90 6.47 -5.76
C ARG A 67 -22.13 7.83 -5.12
N LYS A 68 -21.75 7.99 -3.84
CA LYS A 68 -21.86 9.28 -3.14
C LYS A 68 -21.02 10.37 -3.83
N ILE A 69 -19.77 10.06 -4.16
CA ILE A 69 -18.85 10.99 -4.84
C ILE A 69 -19.40 11.37 -6.22
N ARG A 70 -19.88 10.39 -7.02
CA ARG A 70 -20.46 10.66 -8.34
C ARG A 70 -21.68 11.56 -8.26
N ASN A 71 -22.57 11.33 -7.29
CA ASN A 71 -23.72 12.18 -7.07
C ASN A 71 -23.29 13.60 -6.73
N LEU A 72 -22.33 13.76 -5.81
CA LEU A 72 -21.80 15.07 -5.42
C LEU A 72 -21.22 15.82 -6.64
N ILE A 73 -20.36 15.17 -7.42
CA ILE A 73 -19.76 15.77 -8.64
C ILE A 73 -20.85 16.20 -9.62
N ASN A 74 -21.86 15.35 -9.88
CA ASN A 74 -22.95 15.67 -10.81
C ASN A 74 -23.83 16.84 -10.33
N THR A 75 -23.95 17.04 -9.02
CA THR A 75 -24.71 18.15 -8.44
C THR A 75 -23.92 19.46 -8.37
N SER A 76 -22.59 19.39 -8.42
CA SER A 76 -21.69 20.55 -8.32
C SER A 76 -21.54 21.34 -9.63
N LYS A 77 -22.63 21.56 -10.37
CA LYS A 77 -22.65 22.28 -11.66
C LYS A 77 -22.28 23.76 -11.57
N VAL A 78 -22.28 24.32 -10.36
CA VAL A 78 -21.84 25.69 -10.09
C VAL A 78 -20.31 25.79 -10.12
N LEU A 79 -19.60 24.69 -9.79
CA LEU A 79 -18.14 24.66 -9.68
C LEU A 79 -17.47 24.11 -10.94
N PHE A 80 -18.16 23.24 -11.68
CA PHE A 80 -17.59 22.50 -12.80
C PHE A 80 -18.57 22.46 -13.97
N ASN A 81 -18.05 22.58 -15.19
CA ASN A 81 -18.79 22.32 -16.41
C ASN A 81 -18.89 20.80 -16.71
N ASP A 82 -19.71 20.42 -17.68
CA ASP A 82 -19.97 19.00 -18.00
C ASP A 82 -18.72 18.24 -18.47
N GLU A 83 -17.76 18.93 -19.10
CA GLU A 83 -16.49 18.35 -19.55
C GLU A 83 -15.57 18.07 -18.37
N GLU A 84 -15.39 19.02 -17.46
CA GLU A 84 -14.62 18.87 -16.21
C GLU A 84 -15.19 17.75 -15.34
N ILE A 85 -16.51 17.67 -15.22
CA ILE A 85 -17.22 16.61 -14.48
C ILE A 85 -16.86 15.22 -15.00
N LYS A 86 -16.59 15.07 -16.30
CA LYS A 86 -16.19 13.79 -16.89
C LYS A 86 -14.80 13.36 -16.40
N TYR A 87 -13.85 14.29 -16.28
CA TYR A 87 -12.49 14.02 -15.81
C TYR A 87 -12.39 13.77 -14.30
N LEU A 88 -13.33 14.30 -13.52
CA LEU A 88 -13.38 14.08 -12.07
C LEU A 88 -13.92 12.69 -11.66
N LYS A 89 -14.54 11.95 -12.60
CA LYS A 89 -15.15 10.65 -12.32
C LYS A 89 -14.14 9.52 -12.45
N VAL A 90 -13.94 8.77 -11.35
CA VAL A 90 -13.24 7.48 -11.41
C VAL A 90 -14.16 6.42 -12.02
N MET A 91 -13.71 5.78 -13.09
CA MET A 91 -14.47 4.74 -13.79
C MET A 91 -14.50 3.42 -13.02
N ASN A 92 -13.32 2.91 -12.66
CA ASN A 92 -13.11 1.62 -12.00
C ASN A 92 -12.45 1.85 -10.63
N PRO A 93 -13.22 2.09 -9.57
CA PRO A 93 -12.65 2.35 -8.26
C PRO A 93 -12.21 1.02 -7.64
N THR A 94 -11.18 1.08 -6.82
CA THR A 94 -10.75 -0.04 -6.01
C THR A 94 -10.44 0.44 -4.60
N ALA A 95 -10.63 -0.44 -3.63
CA ALA A 95 -10.17 -0.16 -2.27
C ALA A 95 -8.64 0.06 -2.30
N PRO A 96 -8.13 1.10 -1.62
CA PRO A 96 -6.70 1.30 -1.53
C PRO A 96 -6.05 0.13 -0.77
N PRO A 97 -4.91 -0.39 -1.24
CA PRO A 97 -4.20 -1.45 -0.53
C PRO A 97 -3.59 -0.89 0.77
N LEU A 98 -3.56 -1.72 1.81
CA LEU A 98 -2.79 -1.43 3.01
C LEU A 98 -1.30 -1.38 2.64
N ARG A 99 -0.64 -0.25 2.90
CA ARG A 99 0.81 -0.09 2.73
C ARG A 99 1.47 -0.20 4.10
N GLY A 100 1.92 -1.40 4.46
CA GLY A 100 2.68 -1.62 5.68
C GLY A 100 4.13 -1.19 5.51
N LEU A 101 4.45 0.10 5.66
CA LEU A 101 5.82 0.60 5.47
C LEU A 101 6.54 0.71 6.82
N PRO A 102 7.63 -0.03 7.05
CA PRO A 102 8.39 0.05 8.29
C PRO A 102 8.90 1.47 8.56
N LYS A 103 8.57 1.99 9.74
CA LYS A 103 9.02 3.29 10.23
C LYS A 103 10.36 3.14 10.97
N VAL A 104 11.44 2.89 10.21
CA VAL A 104 12.80 2.66 10.73
C VAL A 104 13.37 3.80 11.61
N HIS A 105 12.76 4.97 11.56
CA HIS A 105 13.13 6.13 12.37
C HIS A 105 12.44 6.17 13.75
N LYS A 106 11.60 5.18 14.08
CA LYS A 106 10.89 5.06 15.36
C LYS A 106 11.39 3.85 16.15
N PRO A 107 11.35 3.88 17.50
CA PRO A 107 11.70 2.73 18.32
C PRO A 107 10.80 1.53 17.97
N ASN A 108 11.35 0.33 18.06
CA ASN A 108 10.69 -0.95 17.71
C ASN A 108 10.24 -1.07 16.25
N ILE A 109 10.56 -0.11 15.37
CA ILE A 109 10.28 -0.14 13.92
C ILE A 109 8.83 -0.61 13.66
N PRO A 110 7.82 0.19 14.05
CA PRO A 110 6.43 -0.13 13.80
C PRO A 110 6.10 0.02 12.31
N ILE A 111 4.95 -0.53 11.92
CA ILE A 111 4.33 -0.31 10.61
C ILE A 111 3.51 0.98 10.60
#